data_AF-A0A5C8HW99-F1
#
_entry.id   AF-A0A5C8HW99-F1
#
_cell.length_a   1.000
_cell.length_b   1.000
_cell.length_c   1.000
_cell.angle_alpha   90.00
_cell.angle_beta   90.00
_cell.angle_gamma   90.00
#
_symmetry.space_group_name_H-M   'P 1'
#
loop_
_entity.id
_entity.type
_entity.pdbx_description
1 polymer ?
#
loop_
_entity_poly.entity_id
_entity_poly.type
_entity_poly.pdbx_seq_one_letter_code
_entity_poly.pdbx_strand_id
1 'polypeptide(L)'
;MDVLSFLQLPPQHLSDGIGTLRDIWTDGGAGASLRWLLRLVELRSPHGKIYAPAGTEQLIIGISGPQVRIGSGRGVPLRRDKALGQDAPLIEMHRPVDRPGGTSRLLVLAFDPRVVSARATFDDLDGDRAVEAGTEAIVVLKGHVEHDGKRLDPQSVSILRAPVTDALHAEGARILTLRFTDVREIVRG
;
A
#
# COMPACT_ATOMS: atom_id res chain seq x y z
N MET A 1 -9.56 15.69 -1.53
CA MET A 1 -9.01 14.51 -0.83
C MET A 1 -10.10 13.45 -0.68
N ASP A 2 -9.83 12.20 -1.07
CA ASP A 2 -10.77 11.08 -0.90
C ASP A 2 -10.32 10.18 0.24
N VAL A 3 -11.24 9.83 1.14
CA VAL A 3 -10.97 8.89 2.24
C VAL A 3 -11.70 7.58 1.94
N LEU A 4 -10.97 6.48 1.93
CA LEU A 4 -11.47 5.15 1.61
C LEU A 4 -11.19 4.20 2.77
N SER A 5 -12.23 3.54 3.28
CA SER A 5 -12.08 2.45 4.24
C SER A 5 -11.88 1.13 3.51
N PHE A 6 -10.82 0.41 3.86
CA PHE A 6 -10.44 -0.80 3.14
C PHE A 6 -11.55 -1.87 3.11
N LEU A 7 -12.28 -2.04 4.21
CA LEU A 7 -13.28 -3.10 4.33
C LEU A 7 -14.60 -2.76 3.63
N GLN A 8 -14.80 -1.50 3.24
CA GLN A 8 -15.98 -1.05 2.49
C GLN A 8 -15.82 -1.22 0.97
N LEU A 9 -14.60 -1.43 0.49
CA LEU A 9 -14.33 -1.65 -0.93
C LEU A 9 -14.82 -3.04 -1.36
N PRO A 10 -15.15 -3.26 -2.64
CA PRO A 10 -15.56 -4.58 -3.12
C PRO A 10 -14.40 -5.59 -3.11
N PRO A 11 -14.62 -6.84 -2.62
CA PRO A 11 -13.59 -7.88 -2.64
C PRO A 11 -13.55 -8.59 -3.99
N GLN A 12 -12.34 -8.95 -4.40
CA GLN A 12 -12.05 -9.92 -5.45
C GLN A 12 -11.33 -11.12 -4.83
N HIS A 13 -11.40 -12.28 -5.48
CA HIS A 13 -10.63 -13.46 -5.06
C HIS A 13 -9.17 -13.33 -5.49
N LEU A 14 -8.28 -13.95 -4.74
CA LEU A 14 -6.89 -14.16 -5.19
C LEU A 14 -6.89 -15.10 -6.40
N SER A 15 -5.85 -15.02 -7.22
CA SER A 15 -5.68 -15.92 -8.38
C SER A 15 -5.41 -17.37 -7.96
N ASP A 16 -4.90 -17.56 -6.74
CA ASP A 16 -4.73 -18.84 -6.06
C ASP A 16 -4.80 -18.62 -4.54
N GLY A 17 -5.21 -19.67 -3.80
CA GLY A 17 -5.36 -19.65 -2.36
C GLY A 17 -6.65 -19.03 -1.82
N ILE A 18 -6.76 -19.00 -0.49
CA ILE A 18 -7.86 -18.41 0.27
C ILE A 18 -7.47 -17.01 0.74
N GLY A 19 -8.17 -16.01 0.24
CA GLY A 19 -7.95 -14.61 0.58
C GLY A 19 -8.77 -13.67 -0.29
N THR A 20 -8.56 -12.38 -0.08
CA THR A 20 -9.22 -11.33 -0.85
C THR A 20 -8.22 -10.28 -1.34
N LEU A 21 -8.50 -9.73 -2.51
CA LEU A 21 -7.85 -8.58 -3.12
C LEU A 21 -8.87 -7.44 -3.21
N ARG A 22 -8.47 -6.21 -2.91
CA ARG A 22 -9.32 -5.02 -3.05
C ARG A 22 -8.55 -3.93 -3.75
N ASP A 23 -9.09 -3.41 -4.85
CA ASP A 23 -8.56 -2.22 -5.50
C ASP A 23 -8.97 -1.01 -4.67
N ILE A 24 -7.97 -0.33 -4.10
CA ILE A 24 -8.16 0.87 -3.31
C ILE A 24 -8.22 2.08 -4.23
N TRP A 25 -7.26 2.18 -5.13
CA TRP A 25 -7.12 3.34 -5.99
C TRP A 25 -6.37 2.98 -7.27
N THR A 26 -6.77 3.62 -8.37
CA THR A 26 -6.10 3.52 -9.67
C THR A 26 -5.96 4.91 -10.26
N ASP A 27 -4.73 5.30 -10.58
CA ASP A 27 -4.38 6.52 -11.32
C ASP A 27 -3.87 6.13 -12.71
N GLY A 28 -4.64 6.49 -13.74
CA GLY A 28 -4.46 6.03 -15.11
C GLY A 28 -5.11 4.66 -15.36
N GLY A 29 -6.07 4.59 -16.30
CA GLY A 29 -6.76 3.35 -16.65
C GLY A 29 -7.84 3.54 -17.73
N ALA A 30 -8.07 2.46 -18.50
CA ALA A 30 -8.92 2.34 -19.70
C ALA A 30 -8.73 3.44 -20.77
N GLY A 31 -7.53 3.48 -21.36
CA GLY A 31 -7.16 4.34 -22.50
C GLY A 31 -5.86 5.12 -22.29
N ALA A 32 -5.48 5.33 -21.03
CA ALA A 32 -4.21 5.93 -20.62
C ALA A 32 -3.25 4.88 -20.01
N SER A 33 -1.95 5.18 -20.02
CA SER A 33 -0.95 4.40 -19.28
C SER A 33 -1.19 4.51 -17.77
N LEU A 34 -1.15 3.37 -17.07
CA LEU A 34 -1.24 3.31 -15.61
C LEU A 34 -0.07 4.09 -14.98
N ARG A 35 -0.35 5.07 -14.12
CA ARG A 35 0.67 5.74 -13.29
C ARG A 35 0.91 4.95 -12.03
N TRP A 36 -0.15 4.62 -11.29
CA TRP A 36 -0.07 3.74 -10.12
C TRP A 36 -1.43 3.13 -9.73
N LEU A 37 -1.35 2.01 -9.00
CA LEU A 37 -2.46 1.24 -8.49
C LEU A 37 -2.13 0.79 -7.07
N LEU A 38 -3.02 1.05 -6.12
CA LEU A 38 -2.90 0.58 -4.74
C LEU A 38 -3.97 -0.46 -4.46
N ARG A 39 -3.53 -1.59 -3.89
CA ARG A 39 -4.37 -2.75 -3.58
C ARG A 39 -4.16 -3.24 -2.15
N LEU A 40 -5.23 -3.68 -1.51
CA LEU A 40 -5.16 -4.45 -0.26
C LEU A 40 -5.26 -5.95 -0.56
N VAL A 41 -4.36 -6.73 0.01
CA VAL A 41 -4.39 -8.19 0.02
C VAL A 41 -4.64 -8.68 1.44
N GLU A 42 -5.62 -9.55 1.60
CA GLU A 42 -5.90 -10.29 2.84
C GLU A 42 -5.69 -11.79 2.60
N LEU A 43 -4.58 -12.33 3.09
CA LEU A 43 -4.18 -13.73 2.89
C LEU A 43 -4.56 -14.59 4.10
N ARG A 44 -5.41 -15.60 3.88
CA ARG A 44 -5.93 -16.51 4.93
C ARG A 44 -5.37 -17.93 4.83
N SER A 45 -4.95 -18.37 3.65
CA SER A 45 -4.27 -19.66 3.42
C SER A 45 -2.75 -19.57 3.55
N PRO A 46 -2.05 -20.73 3.60
CA PRO A 46 -0.59 -20.81 3.50
C PRO A 46 0.00 -20.23 2.21
N HIS A 47 -0.78 -20.18 1.12
CA HIS A 47 -0.33 -19.72 -0.18
C HIS A 47 -1.32 -18.75 -0.80
N GLY A 48 -0.85 -17.80 -1.58
CA GLY A 48 -1.70 -16.95 -2.41
C GLY A 48 -0.94 -16.33 -3.56
N LYS A 49 -1.66 -15.99 -4.64
CA LYS A 49 -1.08 -15.38 -5.83
C LYS A 49 -1.90 -14.20 -6.33
N ILE A 50 -1.21 -13.17 -6.81
CA ILE A 50 -1.80 -12.07 -7.56
C ILE A 50 -0.93 -11.73 -8.78
N TYR A 51 -1.57 -11.22 -9.83
CA TYR A 51 -0.86 -10.69 -11.00
C TYR A 51 -0.66 -9.18 -10.87
N ALA A 52 0.53 -8.72 -11.25
CA ALA A 52 0.84 -7.31 -11.40
C ALA A 52 0.43 -6.83 -12.80
N PRO A 53 -0.06 -5.58 -12.95
CA PRO A 53 -0.24 -4.96 -14.24
C PRO A 53 1.07 -4.96 -15.05
N ALA A 54 0.98 -5.15 -16.35
CA ALA A 54 2.14 -5.18 -17.23
C ALA A 54 2.90 -3.85 -17.21
N GLY A 55 4.23 -3.92 -17.23
CA GLY A 55 5.11 -2.74 -17.27
C GLY A 55 5.13 -1.92 -15.99
N THR A 56 4.78 -2.53 -14.85
CA THR A 56 4.88 -1.90 -13.52
C THR A 56 5.97 -2.54 -12.69
N GLU A 57 6.52 -1.77 -11.75
CA GLU A 57 7.21 -2.26 -10.57
C GLU A 57 6.24 -2.33 -9.39
N GLN A 58 6.56 -3.12 -8.36
CA GLN A 58 5.71 -3.31 -7.19
C GLN A 58 6.46 -3.04 -5.90
N LEU A 59 5.78 -2.35 -4.98
CA LEU A 59 6.18 -2.23 -3.58
C LEU A 59 5.15 -2.98 -2.73
N ILE A 60 5.58 -4.09 -2.13
CA ILE A 60 4.74 -4.96 -1.30
C ILE A 60 5.01 -4.65 0.16
N ILE A 61 3.97 -4.26 0.89
CA ILE A 61 4.08 -3.61 2.18
C ILE A 61 3.34 -4.44 3.22
N GLY A 62 4.03 -4.91 4.25
CA GLY A 62 3.42 -5.64 5.35
C GLY A 62 2.74 -4.70 6.33
N ILE A 63 1.42 -4.82 6.54
CA ILE A 63 0.69 -3.91 7.43
C ILE A 63 0.21 -4.58 8.73
N SER A 64 -0.24 -5.82 8.69
CA SER A 64 -0.67 -6.53 9.91
C SER A 64 -0.73 -8.05 9.73
N GLY A 65 -0.85 -8.76 10.86
CA GLY A 65 -1.00 -10.21 10.89
C GLY A 65 0.33 -10.97 10.81
N PRO A 66 0.27 -12.29 10.57
CA PRO A 66 1.44 -13.13 10.45
C PRO A 66 2.40 -12.67 9.35
N GLN A 67 3.69 -12.98 9.52
CA GLN A 67 4.70 -12.73 8.50
C GLN A 67 4.38 -13.53 7.23
N VAL A 68 4.58 -12.89 6.08
CA VAL A 68 4.45 -13.51 4.76
C VAL A 68 5.82 -13.56 4.11
N ARG A 69 6.12 -14.59 3.32
CA ARG A 69 7.28 -14.63 2.42
C ARG A 69 6.82 -14.36 1.00
N ILE A 70 7.54 -13.49 0.31
CA ILE A 70 7.19 -13.03 -1.03
C ILE A 70 8.14 -13.65 -2.07
N GLY A 71 7.59 -14.12 -3.18
CA GLY A 71 8.33 -14.72 -4.28
C GLY A 71 8.42 -16.25 -4.18
N SER A 72 8.90 -16.86 -5.26
CA SER A 72 8.93 -18.32 -5.43
C SER A 72 9.92 -19.02 -4.50
N GLY A 73 9.65 -20.29 -4.20
CA GLY A 73 10.58 -21.18 -3.48
C GLY A 73 10.80 -20.72 -2.04
N ARG A 74 12.04 -20.32 -1.71
CA ARG A 74 12.35 -19.85 -0.34
C ARG A 74 11.81 -18.44 -0.07
N GLY A 75 11.49 -17.61 -1.05
CA GLY A 75 10.91 -16.26 -0.86
C GLY A 75 11.67 -15.31 0.09
N VAL A 76 11.28 -14.03 0.11
CA VAL A 76 11.83 -13.02 1.01
C VAL A 76 10.85 -12.77 2.16
N PRO A 77 11.26 -12.90 3.43
CA PRO A 77 10.38 -12.67 4.57
C PRO A 77 10.00 -11.19 4.69
N LEU A 78 8.71 -10.89 4.58
CA LEU A 78 8.11 -9.56 4.73
C LEU A 78 7.40 -9.46 6.08
N ARG A 79 7.98 -8.67 6.98
CA ARG A 79 7.40 -8.35 8.30
C ARG A 79 6.42 -7.18 8.19
N ARG A 80 5.62 -7.01 9.24
CA ARG A 80 4.89 -5.77 9.47
C ARG A 80 5.83 -4.56 9.46
N ASP A 81 5.34 -3.45 8.94
CA ASP A 81 6.01 -2.15 8.84
C ASP A 81 7.30 -2.20 8.01
N LYS A 82 7.33 -3.10 7.02
CA LYS A 82 8.39 -3.23 6.03
C LYS A 82 7.78 -3.25 4.64
N ALA A 83 8.58 -2.78 3.68
CA ALA A 83 8.25 -2.79 2.27
C ALA A 83 9.33 -3.57 1.51
N LEU A 84 8.92 -4.26 0.46
CA LEU A 84 9.78 -5.04 -0.42
C LEU A 84 9.48 -4.66 -1.87
N GLY A 85 10.50 -4.22 -2.60
CA GLY A 85 10.43 -4.02 -4.04
C GLY A 85 10.40 -5.35 -4.80
N GLN A 86 9.60 -5.44 -5.84
CA GLN A 86 9.54 -6.54 -6.79
C GLN A 86 9.38 -5.98 -8.21
N ASP A 87 9.95 -6.69 -9.17
CA ASP A 87 9.71 -6.50 -10.59
C ASP A 87 9.37 -7.88 -11.16
N ALA A 88 8.14 -8.31 -10.91
CA ALA A 88 7.66 -9.62 -11.35
C ALA A 88 6.18 -9.55 -11.75
N PRO A 89 5.79 -10.15 -12.88
CA PRO A 89 4.38 -10.15 -13.33
C PRO A 89 3.47 -10.98 -12.41
N LEU A 90 4.05 -11.91 -11.63
CA LEU A 90 3.36 -12.75 -10.67
C LEU A 90 3.97 -12.57 -9.28
N ILE A 91 3.13 -12.23 -8.31
CA ILE A 91 3.52 -12.13 -6.90
C ILE A 91 2.99 -13.37 -6.18
N GLU A 92 3.93 -14.21 -5.74
CA GLU A 92 3.63 -15.37 -4.90
C GLU A 92 3.82 -15.01 -3.42
N MET A 93 2.89 -15.46 -2.59
CA MET A 93 2.84 -15.16 -1.16
C MET A 93 2.72 -16.45 -0.36
N HIS A 94 3.56 -16.61 0.65
CA HIS A 94 3.63 -17.82 1.48
C HIS A 94 3.57 -17.47 2.96
N ARG A 95 2.58 -18.00 3.67
CA ARG A 95 2.47 -17.89 5.13
C ARG A 95 3.04 -19.13 5.81
N PRO A 96 3.72 -18.99 6.95
CA PRO A 96 4.09 -20.13 7.79
C PRO A 96 2.84 -20.92 8.22
N VAL A 97 2.87 -22.24 7.98
CA VAL A 97 1.74 -23.15 8.30
C VAL A 97 1.61 -23.37 9.81
N ASP A 98 2.73 -23.31 10.54
CA ASP A 98 2.80 -23.59 11.98
C ASP A 98 2.14 -22.50 12.86
N ARG A 99 1.61 -21.44 12.24
CA ARG A 99 0.82 -20.38 12.91
C ARG A 99 -0.54 -20.24 12.21
N PRO A 100 -1.47 -21.19 12.42
CA PRO A 100 -2.71 -21.28 11.65
C PRO A 100 -3.70 -20.14 11.93
N GLY A 101 -3.47 -19.29 12.93
CA GLY A 101 -4.37 -18.19 13.29
C GLY A 101 -4.12 -16.89 12.51
N GLY A 102 -5.20 -16.26 12.07
CA GLY A 102 -5.22 -14.85 11.63
C GLY A 102 -5.10 -14.63 10.12
N THR A 103 -5.41 -13.40 9.72
CA THR A 103 -5.29 -12.90 8.33
C THR A 103 -4.02 -12.08 8.22
N SER A 104 -3.15 -12.41 7.26
CA SER A 104 -2.02 -11.53 6.92
C SER A 104 -2.51 -10.46 5.97
N ARG A 105 -2.25 -9.19 6.27
CA ARG A 105 -2.66 -8.08 5.42
C ARG A 105 -1.44 -7.39 4.84
N LEU A 106 -1.47 -7.19 3.53
CA LEU A 106 -0.43 -6.53 2.76
C LEU A 106 -1.06 -5.42 1.91
N LEU A 107 -0.35 -4.32 1.73
CA LEU A 107 -0.63 -3.40 0.64
C LEU A 107 0.30 -3.71 -0.52
N VAL A 108 -0.23 -3.64 -1.74
CA VAL A 108 0.54 -3.80 -2.97
C VAL A 108 0.35 -2.54 -3.78
N LEU A 109 1.40 -1.75 -3.85
CA LEU A 109 1.50 -0.61 -4.75
C LEU A 109 2.16 -1.09 -6.04
N ALA A 110 1.47 -0.96 -7.17
CA ALA A 110 2.06 -1.10 -8.50
C ALA A 110 2.18 0.27 -9.15
N PHE A 111 3.28 0.59 -9.81
CA PHE A 111 3.53 1.89 -10.42
C PHE A 111 4.34 1.76 -11.70
N ASP A 112 4.21 2.71 -12.64
CA ASP A 112 5.07 2.75 -13.83
C ASP A 112 6.42 3.40 -13.45
N PRO A 113 7.51 2.60 -13.41
CA PRO A 113 8.82 3.11 -13.00
C PRO A 113 9.43 4.09 -14.00
N ARG A 114 8.83 4.24 -15.21
CA ARG A 114 9.24 5.25 -16.19
C ARG A 114 8.68 6.63 -15.88
N VAL A 115 7.64 6.71 -15.05
CA VAL A 115 6.95 7.96 -14.70
C VAL A 115 7.33 8.39 -13.29
N VAL A 116 7.24 7.47 -12.32
CA VAL A 116 7.48 7.76 -10.90
C VAL A 116 8.41 6.74 -10.26
N SER A 117 9.19 7.21 -9.28
CA SER A 117 9.79 6.35 -8.26
C SER A 117 8.95 6.43 -6.99
N ALA A 118 8.69 5.29 -6.35
CA ALA A 118 7.83 5.22 -5.17
C ALA A 118 8.59 4.83 -3.89
N ARG A 119 8.17 5.43 -2.76
CA ARG A 119 8.67 5.10 -1.42
C ARG A 119 7.53 4.95 -0.42
N ALA A 120 7.65 3.95 0.44
CA ALA A 120 6.79 3.75 1.61
C ALA A 120 7.56 4.09 2.89
N THR A 121 7.02 4.98 3.71
CA THR A 121 7.58 5.34 5.02
C THR A 121 6.54 5.13 6.11
N PHE A 122 6.97 4.61 7.25
CA PHE A 122 6.10 4.41 8.40
C PHE A 122 6.52 5.32 9.54
N ASP A 123 5.54 6.02 10.11
CA ASP A 123 5.78 7.00 11.16
C ASP A 123 4.78 6.80 12.31
N ASP A 124 5.25 7.07 13.52
CA ASP A 124 4.40 7.27 14.69
C ASP A 124 4.21 8.78 14.85
N LEU A 125 2.96 9.23 14.94
CA LEU A 125 2.60 10.64 15.01
C LEU A 125 1.71 10.91 16.22
N ASP A 126 2.02 12.01 16.88
CA ASP A 126 1.21 12.60 17.96
C ASP A 126 1.30 14.12 17.82
N GLY A 127 0.16 14.80 17.73
CA GLY A 127 0.05 16.22 17.40
C GLY A 127 0.15 16.54 15.91
N ASP A 128 0.56 17.76 15.59
CA ASP A 128 0.55 18.31 14.23
C ASP A 128 1.80 17.94 13.41
N ARG A 129 1.60 17.56 12.15
CA ARG A 129 2.68 17.25 11.20
C ARG A 129 2.33 17.75 9.80
N ALA A 130 3.21 18.58 9.23
CA ALA A 130 3.10 18.96 7.83
C ALA A 130 3.22 17.74 6.89
N VAL A 131 2.40 17.70 5.84
CA VAL A 131 2.47 16.67 4.80
C VAL A 131 3.68 16.96 3.90
N GLU A 132 4.56 15.98 3.74
CA GLU A 132 5.75 16.14 2.90
C GLU A 132 5.37 16.20 1.41
N ALA A 133 6.08 17.03 0.65
CA ALA A 133 5.89 17.12 -0.79
C ALA A 133 6.09 15.75 -1.48
N GLY A 134 5.27 15.50 -2.50
CA GLY A 134 5.22 14.23 -3.21
C GLY A 134 4.49 13.11 -2.47
N THR A 135 3.89 13.37 -1.29
CA THR A 135 2.98 12.40 -0.66
C THR A 135 1.70 12.29 -1.47
N GLU A 136 1.37 11.08 -1.90
CA GLU A 136 0.22 10.78 -2.77
C GLU A 136 -0.85 10.00 -1.99
N ALA A 137 -0.47 9.29 -0.93
CA ALA A 137 -1.41 8.64 -0.03
C ALA A 137 -0.91 8.58 1.42
N ILE A 138 -1.87 8.63 2.34
CA ILE A 138 -1.66 8.44 3.78
C ILE A 138 -2.58 7.32 4.24
N VAL A 139 -2.01 6.25 4.78
CA VAL A 139 -2.73 5.10 5.33
C VAL A 139 -2.63 5.13 6.85
N VAL A 140 -3.77 5.04 7.53
CA VAL A 140 -3.79 4.96 9.00
C VAL A 140 -3.82 3.48 9.42
N LEU A 141 -2.83 3.07 10.21
CA LEU A 141 -2.66 1.69 10.67
C LEU A 141 -3.12 1.48 12.12
N LYS A 142 -3.04 2.53 12.94
CA LYS A 142 -3.48 2.59 14.34
C LYS A 142 -3.76 4.05 14.70
N GLY A 143 -4.58 4.26 15.73
CA GLY A 143 -4.94 5.60 16.21
C GLY A 143 -5.85 6.27 15.20
N HIS A 144 -5.82 7.60 15.16
CA HIS A 144 -6.57 8.34 14.16
C HIS A 144 -5.81 9.59 13.75
N VAL A 145 -6.10 10.04 12.53
CA VAL A 145 -5.55 11.26 11.96
C VAL A 145 -6.69 12.11 11.45
N GLU A 146 -6.66 13.40 11.75
CA GLU A 146 -7.51 14.39 11.12
C GLU A 146 -6.70 15.15 10.07
N HIS A 147 -7.32 15.39 8.92
CA HIS A 147 -6.71 16.12 7.82
C HIS A 147 -7.80 16.74 6.95
N ASP A 148 -7.68 18.03 6.61
CA ASP A 148 -8.66 18.76 5.79
C ASP A 148 -10.10 18.58 6.32
N GLY A 149 -10.26 18.68 7.65
CA GLY A 149 -11.53 18.48 8.36
C GLY A 149 -12.11 17.06 8.32
N LYS A 150 -11.38 16.07 7.80
CA LYS A 150 -11.80 14.67 7.74
C LYS A 150 -11.00 13.81 8.71
N ARG A 151 -11.70 12.93 9.41
CA ARG A 151 -11.11 11.89 10.24
C ARG A 151 -10.78 10.65 9.40
N LEU A 152 -9.56 10.15 9.58
CA LEU A 152 -9.05 8.90 9.04
C LEU A 152 -8.88 7.91 10.20
N ASP A 153 -9.72 6.88 10.21
CA ASP A 153 -9.65 5.79 11.19
C ASP A 153 -8.68 4.68 10.74
N PRO A 154 -8.30 3.73 11.62
CA PRO A 154 -7.46 2.61 11.22
C PRO A 154 -8.02 1.83 10.04
N GLN A 155 -7.15 1.36 9.16
CA GLN A 155 -7.52 0.68 7.90
C GLN A 155 -8.29 1.58 6.92
N SER A 156 -8.04 2.88 7.00
CA SER A 156 -8.40 3.83 5.97
C SER A 156 -7.17 4.39 5.26
N VAL A 157 -7.42 4.92 4.07
CA VAL A 157 -6.43 5.67 3.30
C VAL A 157 -7.05 6.97 2.83
N SER A 158 -6.22 8.00 2.81
CA SER A 158 -6.50 9.24 2.12
C SER A 158 -5.64 9.34 0.86
N ILE A 159 -6.29 9.63 -0.28
CA ILE A 159 -5.62 9.89 -1.56
C ILE A 159 -5.50 11.40 -1.76
N LEU A 160 -4.26 11.87 -1.95
CA LEU A 160 -3.91 13.28 -2.07
C LEU A 160 -3.79 13.62 -3.56
N ARG A 161 -4.67 14.50 -4.06
CA ARG A 161 -4.76 14.84 -5.50
C ARG A 161 -4.12 16.18 -5.87
N ALA A 162 -3.70 16.97 -4.89
CA ALA A 162 -3.11 18.29 -5.06
C ALA A 162 -2.09 18.54 -3.93
N PRO A 163 -1.16 19.51 -4.10
CA PRO A 163 -0.29 19.92 -3.02
C PRO A 163 -1.11 20.24 -1.78
N VAL A 164 -0.80 19.53 -0.70
CA VAL A 164 -1.48 19.69 0.58
C VAL A 164 -0.76 20.76 1.37
N THR A 165 -1.50 21.78 1.79
CA THR A 165 -0.98 22.84 2.66
C THR A 165 -1.30 22.61 4.13
N ASP A 166 -2.32 21.80 4.40
CA ASP A 166 -2.81 21.56 5.75
C ASP A 166 -1.96 20.51 6.46
N ALA A 167 -1.75 20.71 7.76
CA ALA A 167 -1.09 19.72 8.60
C ALA A 167 -2.04 18.54 8.88
N LEU A 168 -1.45 17.37 9.08
CA LEU A 168 -2.09 16.25 9.74
C LEU A 168 -2.15 16.55 11.23
N HIS A 169 -3.29 16.30 11.86
CA HIS A 169 -3.40 16.25 13.31
C HIS A 169 -3.58 14.80 13.74
N ALA A 170 -2.71 14.28 14.60
CA ALA A 170 -2.72 12.87 15.00
C ALA A 170 -2.88 12.72 16.51
N GLU A 171 -3.63 11.70 16.94
CA GLU A 171 -3.67 11.27 18.33
C GLU A 171 -3.16 9.81 18.42
N GLY A 172 -1.89 9.66 18.84
CA GLY A 172 -1.23 8.36 18.98
C GLY A 172 -1.32 7.47 17.74
N ALA A 173 -1.15 8.06 16.55
CA ALA A 173 -1.35 7.38 15.27
C ALA A 173 -0.09 6.66 14.78
N ARG A 174 -0.29 5.50 14.15
CA ARG A 174 0.72 4.86 13.30
C ARG A 174 0.27 4.99 11.86
N ILE A 175 1.07 5.62 11.02
CA ILE A 175 0.73 5.82 9.61
C ILE A 175 1.75 5.19 8.67
N LEU A 176 1.32 4.99 7.44
CA LEU A 176 2.14 4.72 6.28
C LEU A 176 1.91 5.84 5.26
N THR A 177 2.98 6.50 4.83
CA THR A 177 2.95 7.48 3.74
C THR A 177 3.50 6.84 2.47
N LEU A 178 2.80 7.05 1.35
CA LEU A 178 3.28 6.70 0.02
C LEU A 178 3.70 7.99 -0.69
N ARG A 179 4.98 8.08 -1.03
CA ARG A 179 5.58 9.26 -1.66
C ARG A 179 6.13 8.91 -3.03
N PHE A 180 5.80 9.74 -4.03
CA PHE A 180 6.31 9.60 -5.38
C PHE A 180 7.25 10.76 -5.74
N THR A 181 8.21 10.46 -6.59
CA THR A 181 9.10 11.44 -7.22
C THR A 181 9.03 11.22 -8.72
N ASP A 182 8.73 12.27 -9.48
CA ASP A 182 8.69 12.17 -10.93
C ASP A 182 10.09 11.92 -11.49
N VAL A 183 10.22 10.90 -12.34
CA VAL A 183 11.52 10.49 -12.88
C VAL A 183 12.17 11.59 -13.72
N ARG A 184 11.36 12.46 -14.33
CA ARG A 184 11.84 13.64 -15.09
C ARG A 184 12.54 14.68 -14.21
N GLU A 185 12.21 14.74 -12.93
CA GLU A 185 12.85 15.63 -11.97
C GLU A 185 14.19 15.05 -11.50
N ILE A 186 14.30 13.72 -11.41
CA ILE A 186 15.53 13.01 -11.01
C ILE A 186 16.66 13.22 -12.02
N VAL A 187 16.35 13.25 -13.32
CA VAL A 187 17.37 13.40 -14.39
C VAL A 187 17.90 14.84 -14.53
N ARG A 188 17.24 15.81 -13.88
CA ARG A 188 17.60 17.25 -13.96
C ARG A 188 18.40 17.76 -12.75
N GLY A 189 18.55 16.96 -11.71
CA GLY A 189 19.40 17.24 -10.54
C GLY A 189 20.76 16.56 -10.67
#